data_AF-A0A4S8IGU3-F1
#
_entry.id   AF-A0A4S8IGU3-F1
#
_cell.length_a   1.000
_cell.length_b   1.000
_cell.length_c   1.000
_cell.angle_alpha   90.00
_cell.angle_beta   90.00
_cell.angle_gamma   90.00
#
_symmetry.space_group_name_H-M   'P 1'
#
loop_
_entity.id
_entity.type
_entity.pdbx_description
1 polymer ?
#
loop_
_entity_poly.entity_id
_entity_poly.type
_entity_poly.pdbx_seq_one_letter_code
_entity_poly.pdbx_strand_id
1 'polypeptide(L)'
;MEKLVGITGESTLNEIGFGRQVMSMGHQACGALELWNHPFYFRDLSAQNVDGTERSDHVDTPVLEIQTVYRDRERRVPRYNQFRRKLMMIPISKWEDLTDGKEAIETMREIYGDDVENLDLLVGLMAEKKIKGFAISETAFVVFILMASRRLEADHLFTSYFNEKTYTERGFKWVNTTESLRDVLLHHYPHTVSKWMNSTSAFCVWDAPPNSFNPIPLLLRFPS
;
A
#
# COMPACT_ATOMS: atom_id res chain seq x y z
N MET A 1 -17.65 5.42 6.65
CA MET A 1 -16.59 5.47 5.61
C MET A 1 -17.16 5.82 4.25
N GLU A 2 -18.31 5.27 3.84
CA GLU A 2 -18.99 5.60 2.55
C GLU A 2 -19.11 7.11 2.27
N LYS A 3 -19.45 7.91 3.28
CA LYS A 3 -19.58 9.36 3.16
C LYS A 3 -18.25 10.11 2.92
N LEU A 4 -17.11 9.43 2.96
CA LEU A 4 -15.77 10.01 2.77
C LEU A 4 -15.19 9.72 1.38
N VAL A 5 -15.98 9.12 0.47
CA VAL A 5 -15.52 8.73 -0.88
C VAL A 5 -16.30 9.51 -1.94
N GLY A 6 -15.62 9.83 -3.05
CA GLY A 6 -16.24 10.49 -4.20
C GLY A 6 -16.72 11.92 -3.93
N ILE A 7 -17.74 12.36 -4.67
CA ILE A 7 -18.26 13.73 -4.61
C ILE A 7 -18.81 14.04 -3.20
N THR A 8 -19.45 13.06 -2.56
CA THR A 8 -19.94 13.16 -1.18
C THR A 8 -18.79 13.32 -0.18
N GLY A 9 -17.65 12.67 -0.44
CA GLY A 9 -16.43 12.80 0.35
C GLY A 9 -15.88 14.22 0.39
N GLU A 10 -15.87 14.91 -0.75
CA GLU A 10 -15.41 16.30 -0.84
C GLU A 10 -16.28 17.24 0.01
N SER A 11 -17.61 17.09 -0.06
CA SER A 11 -18.53 17.87 0.80
C SER A 11 -18.27 17.61 2.28
N THR A 12 -18.09 16.34 2.65
CA THR A 12 -17.84 15.96 4.05
C THR A 12 -16.48 16.46 4.54
N LEU A 13 -15.45 16.46 3.68
CA LEU A 13 -14.12 17.00 4.02
C LEU A 13 -14.18 18.50 4.31
N ASN A 14 -14.99 19.25 3.56
CA ASN A 14 -15.19 20.69 3.80
C ASN A 14 -15.84 20.96 5.17
N GLU A 15 -16.73 20.09 5.64
CA GLU A 15 -17.34 20.19 6.97
C GLU A 15 -16.36 19.81 8.10
N ILE A 16 -15.53 18.78 7.89
CA ILE A 16 -14.56 18.30 8.88
C ILE A 16 -13.37 19.26 9.01
N GLY A 17 -12.86 19.74 7.87
CA GLY A 17 -11.64 20.53 7.74
C GLY A 17 -10.34 19.69 7.75
N PHE A 18 -9.35 20.15 6.98
CA PHE A 18 -8.08 19.43 6.75
C PHE A 18 -7.36 19.04 8.04
N GLY A 19 -7.18 19.98 8.97
CA GLY A 19 -6.39 19.74 10.19
C GLY A 19 -6.98 18.65 11.09
N ARG A 20 -8.32 18.58 11.17
CA ARG A 20 -9.02 17.52 11.92
C ARG A 20 -8.92 16.18 11.20
N GLN A 21 -9.12 16.16 9.88
CA GLN A 21 -9.03 14.95 9.08
C GLN A 21 -7.64 14.30 9.15
N VAL A 22 -6.57 15.08 8.95
CA VAL A 22 -5.19 14.58 9.02
C VAL A 22 -4.85 14.07 10.42
N MET A 23 -5.29 14.78 11.47
CA MET A 23 -5.09 14.32 12.85
C MET A 23 -5.78 12.98 13.08
N SER A 24 -7.03 12.83 12.64
CA SER A 24 -7.77 11.56 12.76
C SER A 24 -7.11 10.43 11.97
N MET A 25 -6.65 10.69 10.74
CA MET A 25 -5.91 9.71 9.94
C MET A 25 -4.61 9.29 10.61
N GLY A 26 -3.89 10.22 11.24
CA GLY A 26 -2.65 9.93 11.96
C GLY A 26 -2.84 9.03 13.18
N HIS A 27 -3.99 9.09 13.85
CA HIS A 27 -4.29 8.28 15.04
C HIS A 27 -4.96 6.93 14.73
N GLN A 28 -5.26 6.65 13.46
CA GLN A 28 -5.97 5.43 13.08
C GLN A 28 -5.05 4.50 12.30
N ALA A 29 -4.95 3.25 12.76
CA ALA A 29 -4.26 2.21 12.00
C ALA A 29 -5.04 1.86 10.71
N CYS A 30 -4.31 1.64 9.62
CA CYS A 30 -4.88 1.11 8.39
C CYS A 30 -5.14 -0.41 8.50
N GLY A 31 -6.04 -0.92 7.65
CA GLY A 31 -6.31 -2.36 7.57
C GLY A 31 -5.12 -3.15 7.04
N ALA A 32 -4.90 -4.36 7.56
CA ALA A 32 -3.86 -5.27 7.06
C ALA A 32 -4.21 -5.86 5.69
N LEU A 33 -3.20 -6.13 4.87
CA LEU A 33 -3.36 -6.78 3.56
C LEU A 33 -3.46 -8.30 3.71
N GLU A 34 -4.59 -8.76 4.24
CA GLU A 34 -4.88 -10.16 4.55
C GLU A 34 -6.18 -10.61 3.88
N LEU A 35 -6.38 -11.92 3.80
CA LEU A 35 -7.68 -12.49 3.43
C LEU A 35 -8.79 -12.00 4.37
N TRP A 36 -10.01 -11.90 3.84
CA TRP A 36 -11.21 -11.45 4.55
C TRP A 36 -11.15 -10.05 5.18
N ASN A 37 -10.22 -9.20 4.74
CA ASN A 37 -10.13 -7.82 5.23
C ASN A 37 -10.52 -6.76 4.18
N HIS A 38 -11.28 -7.16 3.15
CA HIS A 38 -11.76 -6.24 2.13
C HIS A 38 -12.98 -5.46 2.65
N PRO A 39 -12.99 -4.12 2.62
CA PRO A 39 -14.12 -3.34 3.11
C PRO A 39 -15.41 -3.61 2.34
N PHE A 40 -16.52 -3.79 3.06
CA PHE A 40 -17.82 -4.09 2.47
C PHE A 40 -18.39 -2.94 1.63
N TYR A 41 -18.11 -1.68 1.95
CA TYR A 41 -18.63 -0.55 1.19
C TYR A 41 -18.05 -0.45 -0.22
N PHE A 42 -16.88 -1.07 -0.45
CA PHE A 42 -16.36 -1.20 -1.80
C PHE A 42 -17.24 -2.14 -2.65
N ARG A 43 -18.05 -3.02 -2.04
CA ARG A 43 -19.00 -3.89 -2.76
C ARG A 43 -20.11 -3.17 -3.50
N ASP A 44 -20.28 -1.89 -3.28
CA ASP A 44 -21.29 -1.09 -3.97
C ASP A 44 -20.78 0.34 -4.10
N LEU A 45 -19.85 0.56 -5.02
CA LEU A 45 -19.22 1.85 -5.25
C LEU A 45 -19.68 2.46 -6.58
N SER A 46 -20.03 3.74 -6.55
CA SER A 46 -20.26 4.52 -7.77
C SER A 46 -18.91 4.83 -8.43
N ALA A 47 -18.62 4.21 -9.58
CA ALA A 47 -17.40 4.49 -10.33
C ALA A 47 -17.38 5.91 -10.89
N GLN A 48 -16.19 6.45 -11.09
CA GLN A 48 -15.99 7.75 -11.73
C GLN A 48 -15.45 7.60 -13.16
N ASN A 49 -15.83 8.54 -14.02
CA ASN A 49 -15.23 8.76 -15.32
C ASN A 49 -13.86 9.44 -15.18
N VAL A 50 -13.12 9.53 -16.30
CA VAL A 50 -11.80 10.19 -16.33
C VAL A 50 -11.89 11.67 -15.93
N ASP A 51 -13.03 12.31 -16.14
CA ASP A 51 -13.31 13.69 -15.77
C ASP A 51 -13.79 13.86 -14.30
N GLY A 52 -13.88 12.76 -13.54
CA GLY A 52 -14.33 12.77 -12.15
C GLY A 52 -15.85 12.73 -11.97
N THR A 53 -16.64 12.67 -13.05
CA THR A 53 -18.10 12.54 -12.97
C THR A 53 -18.52 11.12 -12.56
N GLU A 54 -19.58 10.99 -11.77
CA GLU A 54 -20.10 9.70 -11.35
C GLU A 54 -20.81 8.98 -12.50
N ARG A 55 -20.55 7.67 -12.61
CA ARG A 55 -21.26 6.78 -13.53
C ARG A 55 -22.56 6.31 -12.89
N SER A 56 -23.58 6.11 -13.73
CA SER A 56 -24.85 5.52 -13.30
C SER A 56 -24.70 4.07 -12.84
N ASP A 57 -23.73 3.37 -13.41
CA ASP A 57 -23.52 1.96 -13.15
C ASP A 57 -22.64 1.80 -11.92
N HIS A 58 -23.28 1.37 -10.84
CA HIS A 58 -22.59 0.95 -9.63
C HIS A 58 -21.73 -0.27 -9.94
N VAL A 59 -20.53 -0.27 -9.39
CA VAL A 59 -19.60 -1.38 -9.51
C VAL A 59 -19.37 -1.94 -8.12
N ASP A 60 -19.64 -3.24 -7.97
CA ASP A 60 -19.15 -3.97 -6.82
C ASP A 60 -17.64 -4.05 -6.98
N THR A 61 -16.87 -3.16 -6.32
CA THR A 61 -15.42 -3.05 -6.53
C THR A 61 -14.60 -4.23 -6.03
N PRO A 62 -14.98 -5.09 -5.06
CA PRO A 62 -14.38 -6.41 -4.89
C PRO A 62 -14.92 -7.46 -5.85
N VAL A 63 -16.06 -7.30 -6.53
CA VAL A 63 -16.36 -8.09 -7.75
C VAL A 63 -15.58 -7.52 -8.96
N LEU A 64 -15.28 -6.22 -8.93
CA LEU A 64 -14.44 -5.48 -9.86
C LEU A 64 -12.95 -5.47 -9.46
N GLU A 65 -12.59 -6.08 -8.33
CA GLU A 65 -11.24 -6.41 -7.84
C GLU A 65 -11.13 -7.95 -7.65
N ILE A 66 -12.23 -8.68 -7.77
CA ILE A 66 -12.33 -9.92 -8.56
C ILE A 66 -12.26 -9.56 -10.07
N GLN A 67 -12.19 -8.29 -10.45
CA GLN A 67 -11.49 -7.82 -11.66
C GLN A 67 -10.03 -7.48 -11.38
N THR A 68 -9.42 -7.70 -10.22
CA THR A 68 -7.98 -8.03 -10.21
C THR A 68 -7.88 -9.47 -10.66
N VAL A 69 -8.70 -10.40 -10.15
CA VAL A 69 -8.82 -11.73 -10.78
C VAL A 69 -9.18 -11.64 -12.27
N TYR A 70 -10.23 -10.92 -12.66
CA TYR A 70 -10.70 -10.82 -14.04
C TYR A 70 -9.88 -9.85 -14.90
N ARG A 71 -9.47 -8.65 -14.43
CA ARG A 71 -8.55 -7.78 -15.20
C ARG A 71 -7.16 -8.37 -15.25
N ASP A 72 -6.65 -9.01 -14.21
CA ASP A 72 -5.35 -9.70 -14.28
C ASP A 72 -5.47 -10.82 -15.32
N ARG A 73 -6.56 -11.60 -15.30
CA ARG A 73 -6.84 -12.59 -16.36
C ARG A 73 -7.01 -11.95 -17.75
N GLU A 74 -7.75 -10.85 -17.87
CA GLU A 74 -8.04 -10.12 -19.13
C GLU A 74 -6.77 -9.49 -19.71
N ARG A 75 -5.97 -8.86 -18.86
CA ARG A 75 -4.65 -8.28 -19.16
C ARG A 75 -3.56 -9.34 -19.29
N ARG A 76 -3.92 -10.62 -19.10
CA ARG A 76 -3.02 -11.79 -19.18
C ARG A 76 -1.83 -11.69 -18.23
N VAL A 77 -2.03 -11.06 -17.08
CA VAL A 77 -1.11 -11.13 -15.95
C VAL A 77 -1.08 -12.59 -15.46
N PRO A 78 0.10 -13.18 -15.26
CA PRO A 78 0.23 -14.54 -14.77
C PRO A 78 -0.44 -14.73 -13.41
N ARG A 79 -1.06 -15.90 -13.22
CA ARG A 79 -1.55 -16.36 -11.90
C ARG A 79 -0.39 -16.52 -10.91
N TYR A 80 -0.72 -16.63 -9.61
CA TYR A 80 0.25 -16.51 -8.52
C TYR A 80 1.49 -17.40 -8.70
N ASN A 81 1.32 -18.70 -8.97
CA ASN A 81 2.46 -19.61 -9.04
C ASN A 81 3.35 -19.33 -10.27
N GLN A 82 2.73 -19.05 -11.41
CA GLN A 82 3.45 -18.67 -12.63
C GLN A 82 4.13 -17.30 -12.51
N PHE A 83 3.54 -16.39 -11.74
CA PHE A 83 4.11 -15.09 -11.43
C PHE A 83 5.40 -15.25 -10.61
N ARG A 84 5.38 -16.09 -9.57
CA ARG A 84 6.58 -16.45 -8.79
C ARG A 84 7.67 -17.06 -9.66
N ARG A 85 7.34 -17.99 -10.56
CA ARG A 85 8.32 -18.56 -11.51
C ARG A 85 8.99 -17.50 -12.37
N LYS A 86 8.22 -16.52 -12.88
CA LYS A 86 8.75 -15.42 -13.69
C LYS A 86 9.64 -14.47 -12.92
N LEU A 87 9.41 -14.33 -11.62
CA LEU A 87 10.27 -13.59 -10.70
C LEU A 87 11.44 -14.42 -10.15
N MET A 88 11.66 -15.63 -10.67
CA MET A 88 12.68 -16.57 -10.19
C MET A 88 12.52 -16.94 -8.71
N MET A 89 11.29 -16.89 -8.19
CA MET A 89 10.94 -17.32 -6.86
C MET A 89 10.51 -18.79 -6.86
N ILE A 90 10.71 -19.48 -5.74
CA ILE A 90 10.30 -20.88 -5.58
C ILE A 90 8.76 -20.95 -5.63
N PRO A 91 8.17 -21.72 -6.57
CA PRO A 91 6.72 -21.91 -6.64
C PRO A 91 6.22 -22.74 -5.46
N ILE A 92 4.95 -22.56 -5.10
CA ILE A 92 4.28 -23.37 -4.09
C ILE A 92 3.86 -24.72 -4.67
N SER A 93 3.88 -25.77 -3.85
CA SER A 93 3.45 -27.12 -4.22
C SER A 93 2.16 -27.54 -3.54
N LYS A 94 1.88 -26.96 -2.37
CA LYS A 94 0.72 -27.20 -1.53
C LYS A 94 0.27 -25.91 -0.85
N TRP A 95 -0.96 -25.85 -0.37
CA TRP A 95 -1.53 -24.67 0.27
C TRP A 95 -0.81 -24.27 1.57
N GLU A 96 -0.27 -25.27 2.28
CA GLU A 96 0.51 -25.07 3.50
C GLU A 96 1.86 -24.36 3.25
N ASP A 97 2.34 -24.31 1.99
CA ASP A 97 3.53 -23.53 1.65
C ASP A 97 3.23 -22.01 1.61
N LEU A 98 1.95 -21.64 1.44
CA LEU A 98 1.51 -20.25 1.29
C LEU A 98 1.18 -19.59 2.62
N THR A 99 0.47 -20.29 3.50
CA THR A 99 -0.05 -19.76 4.77
C THR A 99 -0.16 -20.84 5.83
N ASP A 100 -0.06 -20.45 7.10
CA ASP A 100 -0.26 -21.34 8.26
C ASP A 100 -1.74 -21.39 8.70
N GLY A 101 -2.61 -20.57 8.10
CA GLY A 101 -4.02 -20.44 8.47
C GLY A 101 -4.86 -21.61 7.96
N LYS A 102 -5.29 -22.52 8.85
CA LYS A 102 -6.11 -23.69 8.50
C LYS A 102 -7.42 -23.35 7.80
N GLU A 103 -8.10 -22.31 8.26
CA GLU A 103 -9.36 -21.84 7.67
C GLU A 103 -9.15 -21.32 6.25
N ALA A 104 -8.06 -20.57 6.02
CA ALA A 104 -7.73 -20.03 4.70
C ALA A 104 -7.39 -21.15 3.72
N ILE A 105 -6.63 -22.16 4.17
CA ILE A 105 -6.32 -23.35 3.38
C ILE A 105 -7.58 -24.09 2.98
N GLU A 106 -8.52 -24.29 3.91
CA GLU A 106 -9.77 -25.00 3.61
C GLU A 106 -10.63 -24.23 2.60
N THR A 107 -10.81 -22.92 2.79
CA THR A 107 -11.54 -22.09 1.83
C THR A 107 -10.86 -22.06 0.45
N MET A 108 -9.53 -22.02 0.39
CA MET A 108 -8.81 -22.10 -0.89
C MET A 108 -9.00 -23.45 -1.56
N ARG A 109 -8.98 -24.55 -0.79
CA ARG A 109 -9.22 -25.90 -1.29
C ARG A 109 -10.66 -26.08 -1.80
N GLU A 110 -11.64 -25.48 -1.14
CA GLU A 110 -13.04 -25.48 -1.60
C GLU A 110 -13.22 -24.73 -2.93
N ILE A 111 -12.52 -23.60 -3.12
CA ILE A 111 -12.69 -22.74 -4.30
C ILE A 111 -11.84 -23.21 -5.50
N TYR A 112 -10.57 -23.54 -5.27
CA TYR A 112 -9.59 -23.85 -6.31
C TYR A 112 -9.28 -25.35 -6.44
N GLY A 113 -9.80 -26.18 -5.54
CA GLY A 113 -9.43 -27.60 -5.44
C GLY A 113 -8.01 -27.78 -4.92
N ASP A 114 -7.35 -28.85 -5.35
CA ASP A 114 -5.94 -29.11 -5.03
C ASP A 114 -4.96 -28.51 -6.07
N ASP A 115 -5.47 -27.79 -7.08
CA ASP A 115 -4.63 -27.21 -8.15
C ASP A 115 -4.16 -25.80 -7.79
N VAL A 116 -2.94 -25.72 -7.24
CA VAL A 116 -2.26 -24.47 -6.89
C VAL A 116 -1.96 -23.56 -8.09
N GLU A 117 -1.98 -24.07 -9.32
CA GLU A 117 -1.79 -23.25 -10.53
C GLU A 117 -2.99 -22.34 -10.80
N ASN A 118 -4.16 -22.71 -10.29
CA ASN A 118 -5.37 -21.94 -10.47
C ASN A 118 -5.47 -20.74 -9.52
N LEU A 119 -4.61 -20.66 -8.50
CA LEU A 119 -4.63 -19.57 -7.53
C LEU A 119 -4.39 -18.21 -8.20
N ASP A 120 -5.35 -17.32 -8.09
CA ASP A 120 -5.22 -15.97 -8.62
C ASP A 120 -4.18 -15.14 -7.88
N LEU A 121 -3.54 -14.21 -8.61
CA LEU A 121 -2.43 -13.42 -8.09
C LEU A 121 -2.81 -12.65 -6.82
N LEU A 122 -3.88 -11.86 -6.85
CA LEU A 122 -4.33 -11.07 -5.71
C LEU A 122 -4.58 -11.93 -4.47
N VAL A 123 -5.27 -13.06 -4.62
CA VAL A 123 -5.57 -13.97 -3.50
C VAL A 123 -4.27 -14.51 -2.90
N GLY A 124 -3.33 -14.93 -3.75
CA GLY A 124 -2.01 -15.34 -3.29
C GLY A 124 -1.25 -14.24 -2.55
N LEU A 125 -1.25 -13.00 -3.05
CA LEU A 125 -0.58 -11.88 -2.39
C LEU A 125 -1.16 -11.54 -1.01
N MET A 126 -2.48 -11.67 -0.84
CA MET A 126 -3.14 -11.42 0.45
C MET A 126 -2.97 -12.59 1.42
N ALA A 127 -2.91 -13.83 0.91
CA ALA A 127 -2.78 -15.04 1.72
C ALA A 127 -1.33 -15.34 2.14
N GLU A 128 -0.34 -14.86 1.40
CA GLU A 128 1.07 -15.15 1.63
C GLU A 128 1.52 -14.72 3.03
N LYS A 129 2.15 -15.66 3.75
CA LYS A 129 2.75 -15.41 5.05
C LYS A 129 3.78 -14.29 4.96
N LYS A 130 3.52 -13.20 5.70
CA LYS A 130 4.36 -12.00 5.68
C LYS A 130 5.63 -12.19 6.51
N ILE A 131 6.71 -11.62 6.00
CA ILE A 131 7.97 -11.47 6.74
C ILE A 131 7.72 -10.54 7.93
N LYS A 132 8.33 -10.82 9.09
CA LYS A 132 8.19 -9.99 10.29
C LYS A 132 8.54 -8.53 9.97
N GLY A 133 7.59 -7.63 10.21
CA GLY A 133 7.73 -6.18 9.94
C GLY A 133 7.29 -5.75 8.53
N PHE A 134 6.94 -6.67 7.64
CA PHE A 134 6.40 -6.34 6.32
C PHE A 134 4.88 -6.25 6.36
N ALA A 135 4.35 -5.21 5.70
CA ALA A 135 2.91 -5.07 5.46
C ALA A 135 2.44 -5.71 4.15
N ILE A 136 3.38 -6.02 3.24
CA ILE A 136 3.14 -6.62 1.93
C ILE A 136 3.79 -8.01 1.85
N SER A 137 3.35 -8.83 0.89
CA SER A 137 3.95 -10.12 0.59
C SER A 137 5.36 -9.98 0.01
N GLU A 138 6.19 -11.03 0.15
CA GLU A 138 7.51 -11.10 -0.47
C GLU A 138 7.38 -11.07 -2.00
N THR A 139 6.37 -11.75 -2.56
CA THR A 139 6.10 -11.73 -4.00
C THR A 139 5.87 -10.31 -4.52
N ALA A 140 5.07 -9.50 -3.82
CA ALA A 140 4.89 -8.10 -4.18
C ALA A 140 6.19 -7.31 -3.98
N PHE A 141 6.89 -7.53 -2.88
CA PHE A 141 8.13 -6.83 -2.54
C PHE A 141 9.20 -6.96 -3.63
N VAL A 142 9.37 -8.13 -4.24
CA VAL A 142 10.35 -8.32 -5.34
C VAL A 142 10.04 -7.41 -6.53
N VAL A 143 8.76 -7.20 -6.86
CA VAL A 143 8.35 -6.24 -7.90
C VAL A 143 8.67 -4.81 -7.45
N PHE A 144 8.43 -4.48 -6.17
CA PHE A 144 8.77 -3.17 -5.62
C PHE A 144 10.26 -2.88 -5.67
N ILE A 145 11.14 -3.86 -5.42
CA ILE A 145 12.60 -3.67 -5.53
C ILE A 145 12.96 -3.14 -6.92
N LEU A 146 12.49 -3.81 -7.98
CA LEU A 146 12.81 -3.41 -9.34
C LEU A 146 12.15 -2.08 -9.72
N MET A 147 10.85 -1.97 -9.48
CA MET A 147 10.06 -0.85 -9.99
C MET A 147 10.28 0.43 -9.19
N ALA A 148 10.58 0.36 -7.88
CA ALA A 148 10.91 1.55 -7.10
C ALA A 148 12.24 2.16 -7.53
N SER A 149 13.28 1.35 -7.70
CA SER A 149 14.56 1.82 -8.21
C SER A 149 14.40 2.37 -9.63
N ARG A 150 13.70 1.64 -10.51
CA ARG A 150 13.48 2.07 -11.90
C ARG A 150 12.76 3.41 -12.01
N ARG A 151 11.81 3.73 -11.12
CA ARG A 151 11.11 5.02 -11.13
C ARG A 151 12.06 6.22 -10.92
N LEU A 152 13.12 6.03 -10.14
CA LEU A 152 14.13 7.06 -9.91
C LEU A 152 15.21 7.04 -11.00
N GLU A 153 15.76 5.87 -11.29
CA GLU A 153 16.88 5.71 -12.22
C GLU A 153 16.52 6.03 -13.67
N ALA A 154 15.28 5.77 -14.09
CA ALA A 154 14.84 6.02 -15.46
C ALA A 154 14.38 7.46 -15.72
N ASP A 155 14.19 8.27 -14.67
CA ASP A 155 13.75 9.65 -14.80
C ASP A 155 14.96 10.59 -14.82
N HIS A 156 15.05 11.38 -15.89
CA HIS A 156 16.10 12.37 -16.03
C HIS A 156 16.07 13.44 -14.94
N LEU A 157 14.90 13.77 -14.38
CA LEU A 157 14.76 14.77 -13.31
C LEU A 157 15.32 14.29 -11.97
N PHE A 158 15.42 12.98 -11.75
CA PHE A 158 16.05 12.37 -10.56
C PHE A 158 17.51 11.93 -10.81
N THR A 159 17.98 12.02 -12.06
CA THR A 159 19.34 11.64 -12.45
C THR A 159 20.09 12.82 -13.07
N SER A 160 20.14 12.91 -14.40
CA SER A 160 20.97 13.88 -15.14
C SER A 160 20.62 15.35 -14.86
N TYR A 161 19.35 15.63 -14.56
CA TYR A 161 18.84 16.98 -14.30
C TYR A 161 18.53 17.24 -12.82
N PHE A 162 18.89 16.33 -11.91
CA PHE A 162 18.79 16.55 -10.47
C PHE A 162 19.92 17.47 -9.97
N ASN A 163 19.83 18.76 -10.30
CA ASN A 163 20.84 19.76 -9.96
C ASN A 163 20.24 21.17 -9.82
N GLU A 164 21.02 22.09 -9.27
CA GLU A 164 20.61 23.48 -9.02
C GLU A 164 20.26 24.27 -10.29
N LYS A 165 20.79 23.91 -11.45
CA LYS A 165 20.46 24.61 -12.71
C LYS A 165 19.01 24.36 -13.11
N THR A 166 18.51 23.13 -12.91
CA THR A 166 17.12 22.77 -13.21
C THR A 166 16.18 23.21 -12.08
N TYR A 167 16.56 22.97 -10.83
CA TYR A 167 15.68 23.16 -9.66
C TYR A 167 15.79 24.54 -9.00
N THR A 168 16.73 25.39 -9.44
CA THR A 168 17.25 26.57 -8.71
C THR A 168 17.97 26.18 -7.42
N GLU A 169 18.91 27.00 -6.96
CA GLU A 169 19.61 26.80 -5.68
C GLU A 169 18.62 26.62 -4.51
N ARG A 170 17.61 27.49 -4.44
CA ARG A 170 16.59 27.45 -3.39
C ARG A 170 15.73 26.18 -3.46
N GLY A 171 15.29 25.78 -4.66
CA GLY A 171 14.47 24.58 -4.83
C GLY A 171 15.24 23.29 -4.57
N PHE A 172 16.49 23.22 -5.03
CA PHE A 172 17.37 22.08 -4.77
C PHE A 172 17.66 21.93 -3.26
N LYS A 173 17.95 23.04 -2.58
CA LYS A 173 18.11 23.04 -1.11
C LYS A 173 16.83 22.61 -0.39
N TRP A 174 15.65 23.03 -0.87
CA TRP A 174 14.38 22.61 -0.28
C TRP A 174 14.22 21.09 -0.31
N VAL A 175 14.47 20.47 -1.48
CA VAL A 175 14.39 19.01 -1.63
C VAL A 175 15.39 18.32 -0.71
N ASN A 176 16.65 18.78 -0.67
CA ASN A 176 17.72 18.17 0.13
C ASN A 176 17.62 18.44 1.64
N THR A 177 16.63 19.21 2.10
CA THR A 177 16.40 19.47 3.53
C THR A 177 15.06 18.92 4.02
N THR A 178 14.27 18.33 3.12
CA THR A 178 12.97 17.74 3.43
C THR A 178 13.10 16.22 3.44
N GLU A 179 13.20 15.62 4.63
CA GLU A 179 13.45 14.18 4.77
C GLU A 179 12.17 13.36 4.94
N SER A 180 11.08 13.99 5.35
CA SER A 180 9.87 13.28 5.76
C SER A 180 8.58 14.03 5.48
N LEU A 181 7.46 13.29 5.43
CA LEU A 181 6.12 13.90 5.40
C LEU A 181 5.86 14.75 6.64
N ARG A 182 6.50 14.42 7.77
CA ARG A 182 6.45 15.23 9.00
C ARG A 182 6.98 16.64 8.77
N ASP A 183 8.05 16.82 8.01
CA ASP A 183 8.64 18.14 7.75
C ASP A 183 7.69 19.01 6.91
N VAL A 184 7.02 18.40 5.92
CA VAL A 184 5.99 19.06 5.11
C VAL A 184 4.78 19.45 5.96
N LEU A 185 4.28 18.54 6.80
CA LEU A 185 3.15 18.83 7.68
C LEU A 185 3.50 19.89 8.74
N LEU A 186 4.73 19.89 9.27
CA LEU A 186 5.22 20.92 10.18
C LEU A 186 5.32 22.29 9.51
N HIS A 187 5.72 22.33 8.24
CA HIS A 187 5.83 23.58 7.49
C HIS A 187 4.46 24.27 7.33
N HIS A 188 3.40 23.51 7.05
CA HIS A 188 2.06 24.07 6.79
C HIS A 188 1.13 24.08 8.02
N TYR A 189 1.25 23.12 8.92
CA TYR A 189 0.38 22.92 10.08
C TYR A 189 1.19 22.68 11.38
N PRO A 190 2.05 23.63 11.79
CA PRO A 190 2.99 23.44 12.89
C PRO A 190 2.29 23.11 14.22
N HIS A 191 1.17 23.76 14.53
CA HIS A 191 0.42 23.55 15.76
C HIS A 191 -0.21 22.15 15.85
N THR A 192 -0.67 21.59 14.72
CA THR A 192 -1.28 20.26 14.69
C THR A 192 -0.23 19.20 14.96
N VAL A 193 0.89 19.24 14.23
CA VAL A 193 1.93 18.20 14.35
C VAL A 193 2.62 18.25 15.71
N SER A 194 2.99 19.44 16.18
CA SER A 194 3.67 19.60 17.48
C SER A 194 2.83 19.15 18.67
N LYS A 195 1.50 19.28 18.59
CA LYS A 195 0.58 18.90 19.67
C LYS A 195 0.19 17.42 19.64
N TRP A 196 0.03 16.85 18.45
CA TRP A 196 -0.68 15.58 18.28
C TRP A 196 0.17 14.44 17.75
N MET A 197 1.42 14.67 17.35
CA MET A 197 2.27 13.63 16.80
C MET A 197 3.46 13.34 17.73
N ASN A 198 3.40 12.20 18.41
CA ASN A 198 4.47 11.70 19.29
C ASN A 198 5.42 10.74 18.55
N SER A 199 4.92 10.11 17.48
CA SER A 199 5.68 9.18 16.64
C SER A 199 6.83 9.86 15.88
N THR A 200 7.82 9.06 15.50
CA THR A 200 8.99 9.52 14.74
C THR A 200 8.68 9.76 13.25
N SER A 201 7.64 9.11 12.72
CA SER A 201 7.22 9.19 11.32
C SER A 201 5.74 9.48 11.23
N ALA A 202 5.36 10.39 10.32
CA ALA A 202 3.96 10.75 10.08
C ALA A 202 3.11 9.59 9.51
N PHE A 203 3.74 8.50 9.05
CA PHE A 203 3.07 7.30 8.55
C PHE A 203 2.84 6.23 9.63
N CYS A 204 3.45 6.35 10.81
CA CYS A 204 3.13 5.52 11.96
C CYS A 204 1.85 6.04 12.63
N VAL A 205 1.22 5.24 13.49
CA VAL A 205 0.16 5.77 14.36
C VAL A 205 0.75 6.83 15.28
N TRP A 206 0.15 8.02 15.32
CA TRP A 206 0.74 9.23 15.90
C TRP A 206 0.93 9.17 17.42
N ASP A 207 0.15 8.34 18.10
CA ASP A 207 0.24 8.07 19.54
C ASP A 207 1.23 6.94 19.89
N ALA A 208 1.83 6.29 18.88
CA ALA A 208 2.80 5.23 19.09
C ALA A 208 3.99 5.74 19.93
N PRO A 209 4.51 4.93 20.87
CA PRO A 209 5.68 5.31 21.64
C PRO A 209 6.88 5.50 20.71
N PRO A 210 7.83 6.37 21.08
CA PRO A 210 9.05 6.56 20.30
C PRO A 210 9.81 5.24 20.18
N ASN A 211 10.44 5.03 19.02
CA ASN A 211 11.22 3.83 18.76
C ASN A 211 12.32 3.66 19.82
N SER A 212 12.46 2.45 20.34
CA SER A 212 13.55 2.13 21.26
C SER A 212 14.90 2.25 20.55
N PHE A 213 15.86 2.89 21.21
CA PHE A 213 17.21 3.00 20.68
C PHE A 213 17.85 1.61 20.64
N ASN A 214 18.28 1.19 19.45
CA ASN A 214 19.04 -0.05 19.29
C ASN A 214 20.54 0.30 19.17
N PRO A 215 21.36 -0.06 20.17
CA PRO A 215 22.78 0.32 20.22
C PRO A 215 23.63 -0.41 19.18
N ILE A 216 23.12 -1.49 18.57
CA ILE A 216 23.84 -2.23 17.55
C ILE A 216 23.81 -1.43 16.23
N PRO A 217 24.96 -1.20 15.57
CA PRO A 217 25.03 -0.54 14.28
C PRO A 217 24.10 -1.20 13.24
N LEU A 218 23.42 -0.40 12.41
CA LEU A 218 22.34 -0.87 11.53
C LEU A 218 22.75 -2.06 10.65
N LEU A 219 23.95 -2.02 10.06
CA LEU A 219 24.47 -3.07 9.17
C LEU A 219 24.90 -4.36 9.91
N LEU A 220 24.94 -4.34 11.25
CA LEU A 220 25.34 -5.47 12.10
C LEU A 220 24.16 -6.07 12.88
N ARG A 221 22.92 -5.65 12.58
CA ARG A 221 21.71 -6.17 13.23
C ARG A 221 21.29 -7.49 12.60
N PHE A 222 20.94 -8.46 13.44
CA PHE A 222 20.35 -9.72 13.01
C PHE A 222 18.83 -9.70 13.22
N PRO A 223 18.03 -10.16 12.23
CA PRO A 223 16.59 -10.37 12.41
C PRO A 223 16.33 -11.35 13.55
N SER A 224 15.25 -11.11 14.30
CA SER A 224 14.80 -11.95 15.43
C SER A 224 13.50 -12.67 15.12
#